data_AF-A0A943FTD1-F1
#
_entry.id   AF-A0A943FTD1-F1
#
_cell.length_a   1.000
_cell.length_b   1.000
_cell.length_c   1.000
_cell.angle_alpha   90.00
_cell.angle_beta   90.00
_cell.angle_gamma   90.00
#
_symmetry.space_group_name_H-M   'P 1'
#
loop_
_entity.id
_entity.type
_entity.pdbx_description
1 polymer ?
#
loop_
_entity_poly.entity_id
_entity_poly.type
_entity_poly.pdbx_seq_one_letter_code
_entity_poly.pdbx_strand_id
1 'polypeptide(L)'
;MSQIIREQIYFQITTICAGMFMMFGYDILRLWRWMIPHGRLWVWIEDLLYWSLLGIPVFVLFFQMIDGVPRWYGILGMLAGGILYESGISIPLRAGMHRLLVKYNKKIGFRVAKLGKMLYSKITSPYSRG
;
A
#
# COMPACT_ATOMS: atom_id res chain seq x y z
N MET A 1 -1.91 -22.88 35.59
CA MET A 1 -2.78 -21.71 35.36
C MET A 1 -2.03 -20.51 34.78
N SER A 2 -0.89 -20.06 35.34
CA SER A 2 -0.14 -18.91 34.79
C SER A 2 0.50 -19.15 33.42
N GLN A 3 0.93 -20.38 33.12
CA GLN A 3 1.56 -20.74 31.84
C GLN A 3 0.59 -20.64 30.65
N ILE A 4 -0.64 -21.14 30.81
CA ILE A 4 -1.68 -21.10 29.76
C ILE A 4 -2.04 -19.65 29.40
N ILE A 5 -2.16 -18.76 30.38
CA ILE A 5 -2.47 -17.34 30.14
C ILE A 5 -1.31 -16.67 29.40
N ARG A 6 -0.06 -17.00 29.74
CA ARG A 6 1.12 -16.48 29.04
C ARG A 6 1.13 -16.91 27.58
N GLU A 7 0.93 -18.20 27.29
CA GLU A 7 0.89 -18.72 25.92
C GLU A 7 -0.21 -18.06 25.08
N GLN A 8 -1.39 -17.85 25.65
CA GLN A 8 -2.48 -17.14 24.97
C GLN A 8 -2.14 -15.69 24.63
N ILE A 9 -1.44 -14.98 25.53
CA ILE A 9 -1.00 -13.60 25.28
C ILE A 9 0.08 -13.56 24.20
N TYR A 10 1.07 -14.47 24.26
CA TYR A 10 2.10 -14.56 23.22
C TYR A 10 1.48 -14.83 21.85
N PHE A 11 0.55 -15.78 21.78
CA PHE A 11 -0.22 -16.07 20.57
C PHE A 11 -0.91 -14.81 20.01
N GLN A 12 -1.60 -14.06 20.87
CA GLN A 12 -2.32 -12.86 20.46
C GLN A 12 -1.38 -11.78 19.94
N ILE A 13 -0.24 -11.56 20.60
CA ILE A 13 0.75 -10.57 20.16
C ILE A 13 1.36 -11.01 18.83
N THR A 14 1.73 -12.27 18.67
CA THR A 14 2.36 -12.75 17.43
C THR A 14 1.40 -12.69 16.24
N THR A 15 0.11 -12.98 16.43
CA THR A 15 -0.90 -12.84 15.36
C THR A 15 -1.14 -11.38 14.97
N ILE A 16 -1.12 -10.45 15.94
CA ILE A 16 -1.15 -9.00 15.68
C ILE A 16 0.09 -8.57 14.87
N CYS A 17 1.29 -8.97 15.30
CA CYS A 17 2.54 -8.66 14.61
C CYS A 17 2.57 -9.25 13.18
N ALA A 18 2.08 -10.47 12.99
CA ALA A 18 1.96 -11.10 11.68
C ALA A 18 1.02 -10.31 10.76
N GLY A 19 -0.13 -9.86 11.27
CA GLY A 19 -1.06 -8.99 10.54
C GLY A 19 -0.43 -7.65 10.13
N MET A 20 0.36 -7.04 11.02
CA MET A 20 1.11 -5.83 10.71
C MET A 20 2.19 -6.08 9.63
N PHE A 21 2.95 -7.18 9.73
CA PHE A 21 3.98 -7.53 8.75
C PHE A 21 3.38 -7.80 7.36
N MET A 22 2.21 -8.43 7.31
CA MET A 22 1.46 -8.66 6.07
C MET A 22 1.05 -7.33 5.41
N MET A 23 0.56 -6.36 6.18
CA MET A 23 0.23 -5.04 5.64
C MET A 23 1.46 -4.22 5.25
N PHE A 24 2.57 -4.37 5.98
CA PHE A 24 3.83 -3.70 5.67
C PHE A 24 4.40 -4.14 4.31
N GLY A 25 4.44 -5.44 4.02
CA GLY A 25 4.89 -5.91 2.72
C GLY A 25 3.98 -5.44 1.57
N TYR A 26 2.67 -5.29 1.83
CA TYR A 26 1.73 -4.79 0.83
C TYR A 26 2.00 -3.32 0.49
N ASP A 27 2.34 -2.51 1.49
CA ASP A 27 2.75 -1.11 1.27
C ASP A 27 4.04 -1.00 0.45
N ILE A 28 5.00 -1.95 0.60
CA ILE A 28 6.21 -1.99 -0.23
C ILE A 28 5.85 -2.23 -1.71
N LEU A 29 4.97 -3.19 -2.00
CA LEU A 29 4.47 -3.41 -3.36
C LEU A 29 3.74 -2.19 -3.91
N ARG A 30 2.98 -1.51 -3.06
CA ARG A 30 2.30 -0.26 -3.40
C ARG A 30 3.30 0.85 -3.75
N LEU A 31 4.43 0.92 -3.05
CA LEU A 31 5.55 1.82 -3.33
C LEU A 31 6.24 1.45 -4.66
N TRP A 32 6.44 0.14 -4.91
CA TRP A 32 7.05 -0.38 -6.13
C TRP A 32 6.24 -0.05 -7.39
N ARG A 33 4.91 -0.17 -7.31
CA ARG A 33 3.96 0.26 -8.36
C ARG A 33 4.08 1.75 -8.71
N TRP A 34 4.64 2.55 -7.81
CA TRP A 34 4.89 3.97 -8.04
C TRP A 34 6.22 4.22 -8.76
N MET A 35 7.24 3.39 -8.49
CA MET A 35 8.55 3.51 -9.14
C MET A 35 8.53 3.06 -10.60
N ILE A 36 7.70 2.07 -10.93
CA ILE A 36 7.61 1.55 -12.30
C ILE A 36 6.15 1.58 -12.76
N PRO A 37 5.79 2.46 -13.70
CA PRO A 37 4.44 2.46 -14.28
C PRO A 37 4.25 1.19 -15.12
N HIS A 38 3.78 0.14 -14.47
CA HIS A 38 3.45 -1.13 -15.10
C HIS A 38 2.01 -1.12 -15.63
N GLY A 39 1.79 -1.84 -16.73
CA GLY A 39 0.46 -2.02 -17.31
C GLY A 39 -0.49 -2.68 -16.30
N ARG A 40 -1.79 -2.39 -16.41
CA ARG A 40 -2.81 -2.83 -15.45
C ARG A 40 -2.79 -4.34 -15.17
N LEU A 41 -2.39 -5.17 -16.14
CA LEU A 41 -2.25 -6.62 -16.01
C LEU A 41 -1.15 -7.06 -15.03
N TRP A 42 0.02 -6.41 -15.05
CA TRP A 42 1.15 -6.77 -14.20
C TRP A 42 0.84 -6.55 -12.72
N VAL A 43 0.14 -5.47 -12.44
CA VAL A 43 -0.42 -5.16 -11.12
C VAL A 43 -1.28 -6.31 -10.57
N TRP A 44 -2.15 -6.90 -11.39
CA TRP A 44 -3.00 -8.02 -10.95
C TRP A 44 -2.17 -9.26 -10.65
N ILE A 45 -1.14 -9.52 -11.47
CA ILE A 45 -0.23 -10.66 -11.29
C ILE A 45 0.56 -10.51 -9.99
N GLU A 46 1.10 -9.32 -9.71
CA GLU A 46 1.83 -9.02 -8.48
C GLU A 46 0.94 -9.21 -7.24
N ASP A 47 -0.29 -8.68 -7.27
CA ASP A 47 -1.23 -8.85 -6.15
C ASP A 47 -1.57 -10.33 -5.95
N LEU A 48 -1.88 -11.08 -7.02
CA LEU A 48 -2.16 -12.51 -6.94
C LEU A 48 -0.98 -13.31 -6.38
N LEU A 49 0.24 -13.03 -6.84
CA LEU A 49 1.45 -13.66 -6.32
C LEU A 49 1.67 -13.33 -4.85
N TYR A 50 1.48 -12.07 -4.46
CA TYR A 50 1.67 -11.63 -3.09
C TYR A 50 0.69 -12.28 -2.11
N TRP A 51 -0.61 -12.25 -2.42
CA TRP A 51 -1.63 -12.90 -1.60
C TRP A 51 -1.44 -14.42 -1.53
N SER A 52 -1.00 -15.05 -2.63
CA SER A 52 -0.72 -16.50 -2.66
C SER A 52 0.51 -16.85 -1.82
N LEU A 53 1.60 -16.08 -1.96
CA LEU A 53 2.86 -16.33 -1.23
C LEU A 53 2.72 -16.04 0.26
N LEU A 54 1.96 -15.02 0.65
CA LEU A 54 1.67 -14.73 2.06
C LEU A 54 0.64 -15.67 2.69
N GLY A 55 -0.24 -16.25 1.89
CA GLY A 55 -1.18 -17.25 2.38
C GLY A 55 -0.46 -18.41 3.06
N ILE A 56 0.69 -18.84 2.51
CA ILE A 56 1.50 -19.94 3.04
C ILE A 56 2.02 -19.67 4.47
N PRO A 57 2.80 -18.61 4.76
CA PRO A 57 3.30 -18.33 6.10
C PRO A 57 2.16 -18.04 7.08
N VAL A 58 1.08 -17.36 6.66
CA VAL A 58 -0.10 -17.16 7.52
C VAL A 58 -0.72 -18.50 7.90
N PHE A 59 -0.89 -19.40 6.94
CA PHE A 59 -1.44 -20.73 7.18
C PHE A 59 -0.54 -21.56 8.10
N VAL A 60 0.78 -21.52 7.90
CA VAL A 60 1.76 -22.19 8.79
C VAL A 60 1.69 -21.61 10.20
N LEU A 61 1.62 -20.29 10.35
CA LEU A 61 1.47 -19.61 11.65
C LEU A 61 0.21 -20.08 12.38
N PHE A 62 -0.91 -20.15 11.65
CA PHE A 62 -2.15 -20.67 12.18
C PHE A 62 -2.00 -22.14 12.59
N PHE A 63 -1.45 -23.02 11.75
CA PHE A 63 -1.27 -24.44 12.09
C PHE A 63 -0.38 -24.68 13.32
N GLN A 64 0.75 -23.96 13.41
CA GLN A 64 1.69 -24.11 14.52
C GLN A 64 1.14 -23.62 15.85
N MET A 65 0.22 -22.65 15.83
CA MET A 65 -0.31 -22.05 17.05
C MET A 65 -1.68 -22.58 17.47
N ILE A 66 -2.38 -23.25 16.56
CA ILE A 66 -3.72 -23.78 16.79
C ILE A 66 -3.66 -25.12 17.54
N ASP A 67 -2.53 -25.86 17.56
CA ASP A 67 -2.44 -27.24 18.09
C ASP A 67 -3.60 -28.16 17.60
N GLY A 68 -4.17 -27.85 16.43
CA GLY A 68 -5.38 -28.50 15.89
C GLY A 68 -6.75 -27.92 16.32
N VAL A 69 -6.83 -26.97 17.27
CA VAL A 69 -8.08 -26.32 17.72
C VAL A 69 -8.22 -24.88 17.21
N PRO A 70 -9.11 -24.60 16.22
CA PRO A 70 -9.21 -23.26 15.61
C PRO A 70 -9.67 -22.20 16.61
N ARG A 71 -8.75 -21.29 16.97
CA ARG A 71 -8.97 -20.17 17.89
C ARG A 71 -9.32 -18.91 17.08
N TRP A 72 -10.60 -18.57 17.02
CA TRP A 72 -11.13 -17.41 16.27
C TRP A 72 -10.48 -16.07 16.64
N TYR A 73 -10.01 -15.92 17.89
CA TYR A 73 -9.36 -14.69 18.35
C TYR A 73 -7.99 -14.41 17.71
N GLY A 74 -7.33 -15.40 17.13
CA GLY A 74 -6.11 -15.19 16.34
C GLY A 74 -6.39 -14.48 15.01
N ILE A 75 -7.52 -14.79 14.38
CA ILE A 75 -8.00 -14.11 13.16
C ILE A 75 -8.32 -12.65 13.49
N LEU A 76 -8.99 -12.41 14.62
CA LEU A 76 -9.25 -11.04 15.08
C LEU A 76 -7.97 -10.29 15.43
N GLY A 77 -6.97 -10.96 15.98
CA GLY A 77 -5.64 -10.40 16.23
C GLY A 77 -4.97 -9.93 14.95
N MET A 78 -4.99 -10.77 13.92
CA MET A 78 -4.41 -10.45 12.63
C MET A 78 -5.13 -9.28 11.94
N LEU A 79 -6.48 -9.28 11.98
CA LEU A 79 -7.30 -8.16 11.48
C LEU A 79 -7.03 -6.88 12.26
N ALA A 80 -6.97 -6.94 13.59
CA ALA A 80 -6.66 -5.79 14.44
C ALA A 80 -5.26 -5.24 14.17
N GLY A 81 -4.26 -6.11 14.01
CA GLY A 81 -2.90 -5.71 13.62
C GLY A 81 -2.86 -5.03 12.26
N GLY A 82 -3.62 -5.55 11.29
CA GLY A 82 -3.77 -4.91 9.99
C GLY A 82 -4.41 -3.52 10.08
N ILE A 83 -5.51 -3.38 10.84
CA ILE A 83 -6.21 -2.10 11.04
C ILE A 83 -5.32 -1.09 11.78
N LEU A 84 -4.57 -1.53 12.79
CA LEU A 84 -3.63 -0.68 13.53
C LEU A 84 -2.53 -0.14 12.61
N TYR A 85 -1.97 -1.01 11.77
CA TYR A 85 -0.98 -0.62 10.79
C TYR A 85 -1.56 0.34 9.75
N GLU A 86 -2.77 0.05 9.25
CA GLU A 86 -3.42 0.90 8.26
C GLU A 86 -3.78 2.28 8.84
N SER A 87 -4.31 2.34 10.06
CA SER A 87 -4.65 3.59 10.72
C SER A 87 -3.42 4.42 11.09
N GLY A 88 -2.29 3.78 11.40
CA GLY A 88 -1.06 4.46 11.78
C GLY A 88 -0.22 4.94 10.60
N ILE A 89 0.22 4.02 9.74
CA ILE A 89 1.27 4.30 8.74
C ILE A 89 0.68 4.62 7.36
N SER A 90 -0.40 3.95 6.99
CA SER A 90 -0.91 4.08 5.62
C SER A 90 -1.61 5.43 5.36
N ILE A 91 -2.21 6.05 6.38
CA ILE A 91 -2.85 7.37 6.28
C ILE A 91 -1.82 8.48 5.98
N PRO A 92 -0.72 8.63 6.76
CA PRO A 92 0.30 9.63 6.45
C PRO A 92 1.01 9.32 5.13
N LEU A 93 1.23 8.05 4.79
CA LEU A 93 1.80 7.65 3.49
C LEU A 93 0.90 8.09 2.33
N ARG A 94 -0.42 7.83 2.40
CA ARG A 94 -1.41 8.27 1.41
C ARG A 94 -1.53 9.79 1.32
N ALA A 95 -1.50 10.49 2.44
CA ALA A 95 -1.54 11.95 2.49
C ALA A 95 -0.25 12.61 1.95
N GLY A 96 0.91 11.99 2.18
CA GLY A 96 2.17 12.39 1.54
C GLY A 96 2.14 12.17 0.03
N MET A 97 1.63 11.01 -0.39
CA MET A 97 1.50 10.62 -1.79
C MET A 97 0.58 11.55 -2.59
N HIS A 98 -0.59 11.90 -2.06
CA HIS A 98 -1.51 12.86 -2.71
C HIS A 98 -0.83 14.22 -2.93
N ARG A 99 -0.06 14.71 -1.96
CA ARG A 99 0.66 15.98 -2.06
C ARG A 99 1.74 15.95 -3.15
N LEU A 100 2.50 14.85 -3.27
CA LEU A 100 3.52 14.70 -4.32
C LEU A 100 2.90 14.63 -5.72
N LEU A 101 1.81 13.87 -5.90
CA LEU A 101 1.10 13.77 -7.17
C LEU A 101 0.55 15.12 -7.63
N VAL A 102 -0.11 15.87 -6.74
CA VAL A 102 -0.62 17.22 -7.06
C VAL A 102 0.53 18.16 -7.43
N LYS A 103 1.67 18.09 -6.72
CA LYS A 103 2.84 18.93 -7.01
C LYS A 103 3.44 18.61 -8.38
N TYR A 104 3.52 17.34 -8.74
CA TYR A 104 4.04 16.91 -10.04
C TYR A 104 3.08 17.27 -11.19
N ASN A 105 1.78 17.03 -11.03
CA ASN A 105 0.77 17.36 -12.03
C ASN A 105 0.70 18.88 -12.29
N LYS A 106 0.74 19.70 -11.23
CA LYS A 106 0.79 21.16 -11.35
C LYS A 106 2.04 21.65 -12.09
N LYS A 107 3.20 21.00 -11.86
CA LYS A 107 4.46 21.33 -12.54
C LYS A 107 4.41 21.00 -14.04
N ILE A 108 3.82 19.87 -14.41
CA ILE A 108 3.61 19.49 -15.81
C ILE A 108 2.61 20.45 -16.47
N GLY A 109 1.45 20.68 -15.87
CA GLY A 109 0.42 21.59 -16.39
C GLY A 109 0.95 23.00 -16.63
N PHE A 110 1.82 23.52 -15.76
CA PHE A 110 2.47 24.82 -15.95
C PHE A 110 3.41 24.84 -17.15
N ARG A 111 4.20 23.79 -17.38
CA ARG A 111 5.09 23.69 -18.56
C ARG A 111 4.28 23.61 -19.86
N VAL A 112 3.21 22.82 -19.87
CA VAL A 112 2.31 22.68 -21.03
C VAL A 112 1.62 24.01 -21.34
N ALA A 113 1.10 24.71 -20.33
CA ALA A 113 0.47 26.03 -20.50
C ALA A 113 1.47 27.09 -21.03
N LYS A 114 2.72 27.05 -20.57
CA LYS A 114 3.79 27.95 -21.04
C LYS A 114 4.14 27.69 -22.50
N LEU A 115 4.25 26.41 -22.90
CA LEU A 115 4.46 26.01 -24.29
C LEU A 115 3.27 26.39 -25.18
N GLY A 116 2.04 26.16 -24.71
CA GLY A 116 0.82 26.56 -25.41
C GLY A 116 0.76 28.07 -25.66
N LYS A 117 1.09 28.90 -24.65
CA LYS A 117 1.20 30.35 -24.84
C LYS A 117 2.29 30.75 -25.84
N MET A 118 3.46 30.13 -25.80
CA MET A 118 4.54 30.39 -26.77
C MET A 118 4.09 30.05 -28.20
N LEU A 119 3.49 28.88 -28.40
CA LEU A 119 2.98 28.45 -29.71
C LEU A 119 1.86 29.37 -30.20
N TYR A 120 0.90 29.71 -29.34
CA TYR A 120 -0.17 30.64 -29.67
C TYR A 120 0.37 31.98 -30.12
N SER A 121 1.28 32.58 -29.35
CA SER A 121 1.91 33.86 -29.68
C SER A 121 2.70 33.82 -30.99
N LYS A 122 3.29 32.68 -31.34
CA LYS A 122 4.05 32.51 -32.59
C LYS A 122 3.13 32.35 -33.81
N ILE A 123 1.94 31.78 -33.63
CA ILE A 123 0.93 31.60 -34.70
C ILE A 123 0.11 32.88 -34.92
N THR A 124 -0.17 33.68 -33.89
CA THR A 124 -0.92 34.96 -34.01
C THR A 124 -0.06 36.17 -34.39
N SER A 125 1.28 36.06 -34.34
CA SER A 125 2.21 37.16 -34.67
C SER A 125 2.34 37.58 -36.17
N PRO A 126 1.77 36.93 -37.21
CA PRO A 126 1.91 37.44 -38.58
C PRO A 126 0.91 38.54 -38.99
N TYR A 127 -0.22 38.73 -38.29
CA TYR A 127 -1.36 39.52 -38.82
C TYR A 127 -1.65 40.83 -38.07
N SER A 128 -0.69 41.40 -37.35
CA SER A 128 -0.86 42.68 -36.63
C SER A 128 0.13 43.77 -37.07
N ARG A 129 0.77 43.61 -38.24
CA ARG A 129 1.48 44.68 -38.94
C ARG A 129 0.89 44.85 -40.33
N GLY A 130 -0.18 45.62 -40.39
CA GLY A 130 -0.87 46.07 -41.60
C GLY A 130 -1.82 47.18 -41.19
#